data_AF-A0A229GNL1-F1
#
_entry.id   AF-A0A229GNL1-F1
#
_cell.length_a   1.000
_cell.length_b   1.000
_cell.length_c   1.000
_cell.angle_alpha   90.00
_cell.angle_beta   90.00
_cell.angle_gamma   90.00
#
_symmetry.space_group_name_H-M   'P 1'
#
loop_
_entity.id
_entity.type
_entity.pdbx_description
1 polymer ?
#
loop_
_entity_poly.entity_id
_entity_poly.type
_entity_poly.pdbx_seq_one_letter_code
_entity_poly.pdbx_strand_id
1 'polypeptide(L)'
;DVPVEVKGDTVYGDDVEHDIAVKAVHNAVVGKHRGGLTVENDDPEPVITLSPVADRVTEGETLTWRMSLDAPTAVDIWQPVRVLPVTEGAELSTKDVDPQWLKDTYGDVPDPERPLSDANLWVWLNIPPGSTSVDFAVPTVRDQVAEPTESIRLALTDRNAEPLPDRPVLTGTALDKP
;
A
#
# COMPACT_ATOMS: atom_id res chain seq x y z
N ASP A 1 -43.86 -11.90 0.11
CA ASP A 1 -42.40 -11.79 0.22
C ASP A 1 -41.78 -11.58 -1.14
N VAL A 2 -40.69 -10.81 -1.20
CA VAL A 2 -39.88 -10.62 -2.41
C VAL A 2 -38.64 -11.51 -2.26
N PRO A 3 -38.49 -12.58 -3.06
CA PRO A 3 -37.34 -13.46 -2.95
C PRO A 3 -36.08 -12.75 -3.46
N VAL A 4 -34.96 -12.94 -2.74
CA VAL A 4 -33.62 -12.51 -3.13
C VAL A 4 -32.74 -13.76 -3.16
N GLU A 5 -32.03 -13.97 -4.28
CA GLU A 5 -31.05 -15.04 -4.42
C GLU A 5 -29.65 -14.47 -4.18
N VAL A 6 -28.91 -15.09 -3.26
CA VAL A 6 -27.53 -14.72 -2.93
C VAL A 6 -26.64 -15.88 -3.33
N LYS A 7 -25.68 -15.62 -4.21
CA LYS A 7 -24.71 -16.61 -4.65
C LYS A 7 -23.44 -16.45 -3.82
N GLY A 8 -23.11 -17.47 -3.03
CA GLY A 8 -21.83 -17.53 -2.33
C GLY A 8 -20.68 -17.92 -3.26
N ASP A 9 -19.48 -17.49 -2.90
CA ASP A 9 -18.22 -18.00 -3.44
C ASP A 9 -17.19 -18.20 -2.31
N THR A 10 -15.90 -18.08 -2.62
CA THR A 10 -14.82 -18.28 -1.64
C THR A 10 -13.73 -17.20 -1.79
N VAL A 11 -14.07 -16.05 -2.38
CA VAL A 11 -13.13 -15.02 -2.80
C VAL A 11 -13.46 -13.74 -2.03
N TYR A 12 -12.57 -13.39 -1.10
CA TYR A 12 -12.69 -12.20 -0.26
C TYR A 12 -13.15 -10.96 -1.03
N GLY A 13 -14.25 -10.37 -0.56
CA GLY A 13 -14.87 -9.18 -1.13
C GLY A 13 -15.56 -8.29 -0.09
N ASP A 14 -16.30 -7.30 -0.58
CA ASP A 14 -17.12 -6.41 0.25
C ASP A 14 -18.49 -7.03 0.53
N ASP A 15 -19.17 -6.53 1.56
CA ASP A 15 -20.58 -6.81 1.80
C ASP A 15 -21.44 -6.39 0.59
N VAL A 16 -22.46 -7.19 0.28
CA VAL A 16 -23.37 -6.93 -0.84
C VAL A 16 -24.71 -6.43 -0.33
N GLU A 17 -25.07 -5.20 -0.72
CA GLU A 17 -26.35 -4.59 -0.38
C GLU A 17 -27.42 -4.85 -1.46
N HIS A 18 -28.58 -5.33 -1.01
CA HIS A 18 -29.79 -5.47 -1.81
C HIS A 18 -30.88 -4.51 -1.31
N ASP A 19 -30.90 -3.31 -1.89
CA ASP A 19 -31.88 -2.27 -1.57
C ASP A 19 -33.26 -2.54 -2.20
N ILE A 20 -34.30 -2.38 -1.39
CA ILE A 20 -35.70 -2.45 -1.81
C ILE A 20 -36.38 -1.11 -1.50
N ALA A 21 -36.89 -0.46 -2.55
CA ALA A 21 -37.67 0.77 -2.45
C ALA A 21 -39.12 0.55 -2.89
N VAL A 22 -40.06 1.13 -2.16
CA VAL A 22 -41.49 1.12 -2.48
C VAL A 22 -41.88 2.44 -3.14
N LYS A 23 -42.51 2.35 -4.32
CA LYS A 23 -43.11 3.49 -5.01
C LYS A 23 -44.62 3.32 -5.11
N ALA A 24 -45.39 4.33 -4.72
CA ALA A 24 -46.83 4.34 -4.96
C ALA A 24 -47.13 4.55 -6.45
N VAL A 25 -47.89 3.63 -7.05
CA VAL A 25 -48.43 3.76 -8.41
C VAL A 25 -49.75 4.54 -8.39
N HIS A 26 -50.53 4.38 -7.31
CA HIS A 26 -51.73 5.14 -7.01
C HIS A 26 -51.72 5.55 -5.53
N ASN A 27 -52.22 6.74 -5.21
CA ASN A 27 -52.25 7.33 -3.85
C ASN A 27 -50.83 7.53 -3.26
N ALA A 28 -50.63 7.25 -1.96
CA ALA A 28 -49.39 7.57 -1.23
C ALA A 28 -48.85 6.39 -0.40
N VAL A 29 -47.53 6.33 -0.22
CA VAL A 29 -46.86 5.47 0.77
C VAL A 29 -46.71 6.25 2.07
N VAL A 30 -47.06 5.64 3.21
CA VAL A 30 -46.87 6.21 4.56
C VAL A 30 -45.99 5.25 5.36
N GLY A 31 -44.96 5.78 6.03
CA GLY A 31 -43.98 4.98 6.78
C GLY A 31 -42.65 4.76 6.04
N LYS A 32 -41.86 3.75 6.45
CA LYS A 32 -40.60 3.41 5.79
C LYS A 32 -40.87 2.89 4.37
N HIS A 33 -40.33 3.59 3.38
CA HIS A 33 -40.47 3.28 1.96
C HIS A 33 -39.18 2.70 1.35
N ARG A 34 -38.14 2.51 2.18
CA ARG A 34 -36.88 1.86 1.86
C ARG A 34 -36.53 0.86 2.95
N GLY A 35 -36.00 -0.27 2.54
CA GLY A 35 -35.37 -1.29 3.37
C GLY A 35 -34.41 -2.09 2.49
N GLY A 36 -33.81 -3.14 3.03
CA GLY A 36 -32.89 -3.97 2.25
C GLY A 36 -32.36 -5.15 3.05
N LEU A 37 -31.52 -5.92 2.39
CA LEU A 37 -30.72 -7.01 2.94
C LEU A 37 -29.24 -6.67 2.71
N THR A 38 -28.43 -6.76 3.76
CA THR A 38 -26.96 -6.77 3.63
C THR A 38 -26.51 -8.23 3.74
N VAL A 39 -25.80 -8.69 2.73
CA VAL A 39 -25.09 -9.98 2.75
C VAL A 39 -23.68 -9.68 3.22
N GLU A 40 -23.36 -10.12 4.44
CA GLU A 40 -22.03 -9.96 5.02
C GLU A 40 -21.06 -10.96 4.38
N ASN A 41 -19.87 -10.49 4.00
CA ASN A 41 -18.81 -11.35 3.48
C ASN A 41 -18.29 -12.29 4.58
N ASP A 42 -18.33 -13.60 4.34
CA ASP A 42 -17.80 -14.64 5.23
C ASP A 42 -16.49 -15.28 4.76
N ASP A 43 -15.93 -14.76 3.66
CA ASP A 43 -14.68 -15.22 3.09
C ASP A 43 -13.45 -14.77 3.91
N PRO A 44 -12.40 -15.60 3.99
CA PRO A 44 -11.21 -15.28 4.76
C PRO A 44 -10.44 -14.09 4.18
N GLU A 45 -10.05 -13.15 5.05
CA GLU A 45 -9.16 -12.05 4.68
C GLU A 45 -7.79 -12.56 4.15
N PRO A 46 -7.24 -11.97 3.08
CA PRO A 46 -5.96 -12.39 2.53
C PRO A 46 -4.79 -12.03 3.47
N VAL A 47 -3.78 -12.88 3.51
CA VAL A 47 -2.53 -12.59 4.22
C VAL A 47 -1.62 -11.75 3.35
N ILE A 48 -1.41 -10.51 3.76
CA ILE A 48 -0.46 -9.60 3.11
C ILE A 48 0.96 -9.88 3.60
N THR A 49 1.95 -9.87 2.72
CA THR A 49 3.38 -9.96 3.05
C THR A 49 4.18 -8.91 2.27
N LEU A 50 5.31 -8.46 2.81
CA LEU A 50 6.28 -7.62 2.12
C LEU A 50 7.63 -8.33 2.14
N SER A 51 8.29 -8.45 0.99
CA SER A 51 9.56 -9.18 0.87
C SER A 51 10.54 -8.45 -0.05
N PRO A 52 11.85 -8.50 0.23
CA PRO A 52 12.85 -7.88 -0.64
C PRO A 52 12.93 -8.61 -1.98
N VAL A 53 12.99 -7.84 -3.06
CA VAL A 53 13.31 -8.32 -4.42
C VAL A 53 14.74 -7.89 -4.79
N ALA A 54 15.08 -6.64 -4.48
CA ALA A 54 16.42 -6.07 -4.60
C ALA A 54 16.62 -5.08 -3.44
N ASP A 55 17.17 -5.54 -2.33
CA ASP A 55 17.38 -4.75 -1.11
C ASP A 55 18.84 -4.33 -0.91
N ARG A 56 19.74 -4.72 -1.80
CA ARG A 56 21.12 -4.24 -1.83
C ARG A 56 21.51 -3.95 -3.27
N VAL A 57 21.70 -2.66 -3.57
CA VAL A 57 21.93 -2.18 -4.93
C VAL A 57 23.10 -1.21 -4.96
N THR A 58 23.64 -0.95 -6.14
CA THR A 58 24.58 0.15 -6.36
C THR A 58 23.80 1.38 -6.82
N GLU A 59 24.23 2.58 -6.43
CA GLU A 59 23.59 3.83 -6.86
C GLU A 59 23.37 3.92 -8.37
N GLY A 60 22.18 4.42 -8.74
CA GLY A 60 21.64 4.38 -10.09
C GLY A 60 20.83 3.13 -10.41
N GLU A 61 20.75 2.16 -9.50
CA GLU A 61 19.83 1.02 -9.58
C GLU A 61 18.60 1.25 -8.69
N THR A 62 17.68 0.28 -8.64
CA THR A 62 16.39 0.44 -7.96
C THR A 62 16.26 -0.56 -6.81
N LEU A 63 16.09 -0.03 -5.60
CA LEU A 63 15.67 -0.83 -4.46
C LEU A 63 14.23 -1.26 -4.66
N THR A 64 13.93 -2.55 -4.51
CA THR A 64 12.60 -3.12 -4.80
C THR A 64 12.15 -4.08 -3.73
N TRP A 65 10.90 -3.93 -3.29
CA TRP A 65 10.20 -4.87 -2.42
C TRP A 65 8.87 -5.26 -3.04
N ARG A 66 8.50 -6.54 -2.91
CA ARG A 66 7.23 -7.05 -3.40
C ARG A 66 6.25 -7.20 -2.25
N MET A 67 5.11 -6.53 -2.37
CA MET A 67 3.95 -6.80 -1.53
C MET A 67 3.13 -7.91 -2.19
N SER A 68 2.77 -8.96 -1.44
CA SER A 68 2.02 -10.11 -1.97
C SER A 68 0.83 -10.48 -1.09
N LEU A 69 -0.23 -10.99 -1.73
CA LEU A 69 -1.35 -11.70 -1.13
C LEU A 69 -1.14 -13.20 -1.32
N ASP A 70 -1.60 -13.99 -0.36
CA ASP A 70 -1.62 -15.46 -0.45
C ASP A 70 -2.74 -16.00 -1.37
N ALA A 71 -3.81 -15.21 -1.58
CA ALA A 71 -4.89 -15.49 -2.50
C ALA A 71 -5.36 -14.20 -3.22
N PRO A 72 -5.91 -14.31 -4.46
CA PRO A 72 -6.54 -13.18 -5.13
C PRO A 72 -7.86 -12.78 -4.46
N THR A 73 -8.24 -11.51 -4.59
CA THR A 73 -9.47 -10.92 -4.02
C THR A 73 -10.41 -10.41 -5.10
N ALA A 74 -11.69 -10.23 -4.75
CA ALA A 74 -12.68 -9.61 -5.63
C ALA A 74 -12.64 -8.07 -5.58
N VAL A 75 -11.95 -7.51 -4.59
CA VAL A 75 -11.83 -6.07 -4.31
C VAL A 75 -10.39 -5.62 -4.28
N ASP A 76 -10.16 -4.31 -4.39
CA ASP A 76 -8.85 -3.70 -4.22
C ASP A 76 -8.33 -3.88 -2.79
N ILE A 77 -7.07 -4.31 -2.66
CA ILE A 77 -6.36 -4.29 -1.37
C ILE A 77 -5.44 -3.08 -1.34
N TRP A 78 -5.69 -2.20 -0.37
CA TRP A 78 -4.89 -1.03 -0.09
C TRP A 78 -4.11 -1.22 1.21
N GLN A 79 -2.79 -1.26 1.11
CA GLN A 79 -1.92 -1.45 2.27
C GLN A 79 -0.80 -0.40 2.26
N PRO A 80 -0.68 0.42 3.33
CA PRO A 80 0.36 1.43 3.40
C PRO A 80 1.72 0.84 3.80
N VAL A 81 2.77 1.43 3.22
CA VAL A 81 4.18 1.24 3.56
C VAL A 81 4.75 2.59 4.01
N ARG A 82 5.54 2.59 5.09
CA ARG A 82 6.20 3.79 5.60
C ARG A 82 7.71 3.64 5.61
N VAL A 83 8.41 4.70 5.21
CA VAL A 83 9.85 4.85 5.43
C VAL A 83 10.10 5.26 6.87
N LEU A 84 10.97 4.52 7.55
CA LEU A 84 11.34 4.75 8.95
C LEU A 84 12.79 5.23 9.04
N PRO A 85 13.14 5.99 10.09
CA PRO A 85 14.53 6.33 10.37
C PRO A 85 15.40 5.08 10.51
N VAL A 86 16.62 5.14 9.96
CA VAL A 86 17.63 4.09 10.19
C VAL A 86 18.07 4.09 11.65
N THR A 87 18.37 2.92 12.19
CA THR A 87 18.88 2.79 13.57
C THR A 87 20.39 2.91 13.67
N GLU A 88 21.08 2.62 12.57
CA GLU A 88 22.54 2.59 12.47
C GLU A 88 22.97 2.94 11.04
N GLY A 89 24.16 3.53 10.88
CA GLY A 89 24.70 3.89 9.56
C GLY A 89 24.16 5.21 9.00
N ALA A 90 24.49 5.47 7.73
CA ALA A 90 23.96 6.59 6.97
C ALA A 90 22.59 6.23 6.40
N GLU A 91 21.68 7.21 6.36
CA GLU A 91 20.36 7.07 5.76
C GLU A 91 20.37 7.61 4.35
N LEU A 92 19.69 6.91 3.43
CA LEU A 92 19.41 7.42 2.09
C LEU A 92 18.75 8.79 2.20
N SER A 93 19.20 9.78 1.46
CA SER A 93 18.67 11.15 1.50
C SER A 93 17.66 11.41 0.38
N THR A 94 17.05 12.59 0.43
CA THR A 94 16.18 13.10 -0.64
C THR A 94 16.92 13.40 -1.95
N LYS A 95 18.26 13.44 -1.96
CA LYS A 95 19.07 13.62 -3.18
C LYS A 95 19.51 12.31 -3.83
N ASP A 96 19.47 11.19 -3.09
CA ASP A 96 19.98 9.90 -3.56
C ASP A 96 18.90 9.07 -4.24
N VAL A 97 17.70 9.64 -4.36
CA VAL A 97 16.54 9.08 -5.07
C VAL A 97 16.15 9.92 -6.28
N ASP A 98 15.45 9.29 -7.24
CA ASP A 98 14.98 9.99 -8.42
C ASP A 98 14.06 11.17 -8.03
N PRO A 99 14.35 12.41 -8.48
CA PRO A 99 13.59 13.59 -8.08
C PRO A 99 12.17 13.63 -8.65
N GLN A 100 11.93 13.00 -9.80
CA GLN A 100 10.59 12.84 -10.34
C GLN A 100 9.81 11.81 -9.54
N TRP A 101 10.43 10.69 -9.17
CA TRP A 101 9.81 9.70 -8.30
C TRP A 101 9.39 10.30 -6.95
N LEU A 102 10.28 11.07 -6.31
CA LEU A 102 9.99 11.71 -5.02
C LEU A 102 8.81 12.69 -5.13
N LYS A 103 8.77 13.46 -6.23
CA LYS A 103 7.70 14.40 -6.52
C LYS A 103 6.38 13.71 -6.88
N ASP A 104 6.40 12.68 -7.71
CA ASP A 104 5.19 12.01 -8.17
C ASP A 104 4.57 11.14 -7.07
N THR A 105 5.41 10.54 -6.22
CA THR A 105 4.97 9.67 -5.12
C THR A 105 4.47 10.47 -3.92
N TYR A 106 5.10 11.61 -3.60
CA TYR A 106 4.82 12.32 -2.34
C TYR A 106 4.74 13.84 -2.45
N GLY A 107 4.92 14.41 -3.66
CA GLY A 107 4.89 15.85 -3.87
C GLY A 107 6.10 16.59 -3.30
N ASP A 108 7.17 15.86 -2.96
CA ASP A 108 8.35 16.43 -2.33
C ASP A 108 9.46 16.75 -3.35
N VAL A 109 10.49 17.46 -2.89
CA VAL A 109 11.64 17.88 -3.69
C VAL A 109 12.96 17.52 -2.99
N PRO A 110 14.05 17.28 -3.75
CA PRO A 110 15.35 16.91 -3.17
C PRO A 110 15.94 17.95 -2.23
N ASP A 111 15.78 19.24 -2.52
CA ASP A 111 16.41 20.33 -1.77
C ASP A 111 15.47 20.96 -0.72
N PRO A 112 15.97 21.29 0.49
CA PRO A 112 17.29 20.94 1.00
C PRO A 112 17.39 19.44 1.28
N GLU A 113 18.61 18.93 1.12
CA GLU A 113 18.96 17.54 1.43
C GLU A 113 18.61 17.20 2.88
N ARG A 114 17.97 16.05 3.07
CA ARG A 114 17.58 15.53 4.36
C ARG A 114 17.41 14.02 4.29
N PRO A 115 17.44 13.31 5.45
CA PRO A 115 17.13 11.88 5.50
C PRO A 115 15.77 11.59 4.86
N LEU A 116 15.65 10.48 4.14
CA LEU A 116 14.43 10.15 3.43
C LEU A 116 13.24 9.88 4.38
N SER A 117 13.49 9.47 5.63
CA SER A 117 12.48 9.36 6.67
C SER A 117 11.91 10.71 7.13
N ASP A 118 12.67 11.80 7.01
CA ASP A 118 12.20 13.17 7.28
C ASP A 118 11.30 13.70 6.16
N ALA A 119 11.33 13.11 4.96
CA ALA A 119 10.31 13.33 3.94
C ALA A 119 8.97 12.66 4.29
N ASN A 120 8.91 11.89 5.39
CA ASN A 120 7.70 11.24 5.93
C ASN A 120 6.93 10.40 4.89
N LEU A 121 7.67 9.70 4.02
CA LEU A 121 7.08 8.87 2.98
C LEU A 121 6.16 7.79 3.56
N TRP A 122 4.87 7.94 3.27
CA TRP A 122 3.79 7.03 3.63
C TRP A 122 2.95 6.72 2.39
N VAL A 123 3.26 5.59 1.76
CA VAL A 123 2.81 5.24 0.40
C VAL A 123 1.74 4.16 0.48
N TRP A 124 0.59 4.41 -0.15
CA TRP A 124 -0.50 3.46 -0.26
C TRP A 124 -0.33 2.60 -1.50
N LEU A 125 -0.01 1.32 -1.29
CA LEU A 125 0.11 0.35 -2.37
C LEU A 125 -1.24 -0.31 -2.64
N ASN A 126 -1.58 -0.44 -3.93
CA ASN A 126 -2.80 -1.08 -4.40
C ASN A 126 -2.47 -2.42 -5.06
N ILE A 127 -3.16 -3.48 -4.65
CA ILE A 127 -3.24 -4.75 -5.37
C ILE A 127 -4.66 -4.82 -5.96
N PRO A 128 -4.81 -4.71 -7.29
CA PRO A 128 -6.12 -4.75 -7.94
C PRO A 128 -6.82 -6.11 -7.77
N PRO A 129 -8.16 -6.16 -7.93
CA PRO A 129 -8.91 -7.41 -7.96
C PRO A 129 -8.30 -8.44 -8.90
N GLY A 130 -8.24 -9.70 -8.44
CA GLY A 130 -7.66 -10.82 -9.18
C GLY A 130 -6.12 -10.83 -9.25
N SER A 131 -5.44 -9.76 -8.82
CA SER A 131 -3.97 -9.73 -8.70
C SER A 131 -3.55 -10.21 -7.31
N THR A 132 -2.30 -10.65 -7.20
CA THR A 132 -1.73 -11.14 -5.93
C THR A 132 -0.48 -10.39 -5.51
N SER A 133 -0.01 -9.39 -6.26
CA SER A 133 1.19 -8.66 -5.88
C SER A 133 1.32 -7.29 -6.54
N VAL A 134 2.07 -6.41 -5.89
CA VAL A 134 2.54 -5.12 -6.43
C VAL A 134 3.96 -4.85 -5.90
N ASP A 135 4.79 -4.18 -6.69
CA ASP A 135 6.15 -3.81 -6.29
C ASP A 135 6.20 -2.37 -5.77
N PHE A 136 6.87 -2.19 -4.64
CA PHE A 136 7.33 -0.90 -4.14
C PHE A 136 8.78 -0.70 -4.55
N ALA A 137 9.03 0.32 -5.36
CA ALA A 137 10.32 0.62 -5.93
C ALA A 137 10.81 2.00 -5.48
N VAL A 138 12.06 2.07 -5.05
CA VAL A 138 12.77 3.30 -4.71
C VAL A 138 13.97 3.41 -5.67
N PRO A 139 13.83 4.16 -6.77
CA PRO A 139 14.92 4.36 -7.73
C PRO A 139 15.98 5.26 -7.12
N THR A 140 17.19 4.72 -6.95
CA THR A 140 18.35 5.51 -6.51
C THR A 140 18.95 6.25 -7.69
N VAL A 141 19.58 7.40 -7.45
CA VAL A 141 20.36 8.12 -8.45
C VAL A 141 21.84 7.98 -8.16
N ARG A 142 22.65 8.03 -9.22
CA ARG A 142 24.09 8.17 -9.07
C ARG A 142 24.43 9.65 -9.07
N ASP A 143 25.31 10.05 -8.17
CA ASP A 143 25.87 11.39 -8.18
C ASP A 143 27.41 11.40 -8.38
N GLN A 144 28.07 12.51 -8.05
CA GLN A 144 29.53 12.66 -8.18
C GLN A 144 30.24 12.79 -6.83
N VAL A 145 29.51 12.62 -5.73
CA VAL A 145 30.00 12.71 -4.37
C VAL A 145 30.30 11.29 -3.91
N ALA A 146 31.45 11.11 -3.26
CA ALA A 146 31.76 9.82 -2.65
C ALA A 146 31.07 9.77 -1.28
N GLU A 147 30.17 8.80 -1.12
CA GLU A 147 29.31 8.68 0.06
C GLU A 147 29.54 7.35 0.79
N PRO A 148 29.24 7.28 2.10
CA PRO A 148 29.23 6.00 2.79
C PRO A 148 28.12 5.10 2.24
N THR A 149 28.14 3.81 2.58
CA THR A 149 26.97 2.94 2.34
C THR A 149 25.75 3.47 3.10
N GLU A 150 24.66 3.67 2.37
CA GLU A 150 23.44 4.25 2.89
C GLU A 150 22.33 3.21 2.99
N SER A 151 21.33 3.48 3.85
CA SER A 151 20.26 2.54 4.11
C SER A 151 18.89 3.21 4.19
N ILE A 152 17.85 2.42 3.93
CA ILE A 152 16.45 2.78 4.11
C ILE A 152 15.75 1.70 4.93
N ARG A 153 14.84 2.08 5.82
CA ARG A 153 13.99 1.13 6.55
C ARG A 153 12.54 1.28 6.16
N LEU A 154 11.84 0.16 6.00
CA LEU A 154 10.45 0.10 5.56
C LEU A 154 9.62 -0.78 6.48
N ALA A 155 8.40 -0.33 6.76
CA ALA A 155 7.41 -1.13 7.48
C ALA A 155 6.03 -1.02 6.83
N LEU A 156 5.28 -2.12 6.86
CA LEU A 156 3.83 -2.06 6.68
C LEU A 156 3.22 -1.36 7.89
N THR A 157 2.24 -0.48 7.66
CA THR A 157 1.58 0.25 8.76
C THR A 157 0.08 0.01 8.81
N ASP A 158 -0.52 0.44 9.90
CA ASP A 158 -1.96 0.65 9.99
C ASP A 158 -2.37 1.98 9.32
N ARG A 159 -3.64 2.38 9.50
CA ARG A 159 -4.18 3.64 8.98
C ARG A 159 -3.74 4.88 9.76
N ASN A 160 -3.03 4.72 10.88
CA ASN A 160 -2.48 5.79 11.71
C ASN A 160 -0.97 5.97 11.48
N ALA A 161 -0.41 5.31 10.46
CA ALA A 161 1.02 5.30 10.14
C ALA A 161 1.90 4.64 11.24
N GLU A 162 1.31 3.78 12.05
CA GLU A 162 2.00 2.96 13.04
C GLU A 162 2.41 1.62 12.42
N PRO A 163 3.67 1.16 12.58
CA PRO A 163 4.09 -0.14 12.09
C PRO A 163 3.20 -1.27 12.62
N LEU A 164 2.77 -2.17 11.74
CA LEU A 164 1.94 -3.30 12.12
C LEU A 164 2.71 -4.21 13.11
N PRO A 165 2.05 -4.67 14.19
CA PRO A 165 2.67 -5.62 15.11
C PRO A 165 2.99 -6.93 14.35
N ASP A 166 4.05 -7.61 14.80
CA ASP A 166 4.49 -8.90 14.26
C ASP A 166 4.86 -8.93 12.76
N ARG A 167 5.02 -7.74 12.13
CA ARG A 167 5.55 -7.60 10.77
C ARG A 167 7.01 -7.15 10.81
N PRO A 168 7.88 -7.70 9.94
CA PRO A 168 9.29 -7.30 9.92
C PRO A 168 9.42 -5.86 9.42
N VAL A 169 10.36 -5.12 10.01
CA VAL A 169 10.92 -3.93 9.37
C VAL A 169 12.02 -4.41 8.43
N LEU A 170 11.91 -4.04 7.16
CA LEU A 170 12.89 -4.40 6.13
C LEU A 170 13.91 -3.28 5.96
N THR A 171 15.14 -3.64 5.61
CA THR A 171 16.22 -2.70 5.32
C THR A 171 16.63 -2.84 3.86
N GLY A 172 16.79 -1.72 3.16
CA GLY A 172 17.46 -1.62 1.88
C GLY A 172 18.80 -0.92 2.02
N THR A 173 19.74 -1.20 1.13
CA THR A 173 21.09 -0.65 1.14
C THR A 173 21.50 -0.18 -0.26
N ALA A 174 21.94 1.07 -0.35
CA ALA A 174 22.57 1.62 -1.55
C ALA A 174 24.09 1.70 -1.34
N LEU A 175 24.84 1.21 -2.33
CA LEU A 175 26.29 1.29 -2.37
C LEU A 175 26.71 2.41 -3.30
N ASP A 176 27.61 3.25 -2.80
CA ASP A 176 28.27 4.30 -3.58
C ASP A 176 28.87 3.72 -4.88
N LYS A 177 28.70 4.49 -5.96
CA LYS A 177 29.31 4.23 -7.25
C LYS A 177 30.20 5.40 -7.68
N PRO A 178 31.53 5.31 -7.44
CA PRO A 178 32.47 6.34 -7.88
C PRO A 178 32.44 6.55 -9.40
#